data_AF-A0A973SD11-F1
#
_entry.id   AF-A0A973SD11-F1
#
_cell.length_a   1.000
_cell.length_b   1.000
_cell.length_c   1.000
_cell.angle_alpha   90.00
_cell.angle_beta   90.00
_cell.angle_gamma   90.00
#
_symmetry.space_group_name_H-M   'P 1'
#
loop_
_entity.id
_entity.type
_entity.pdbx_description
1 polymer ?
#
loop_
_entity_poly.entity_id
_entity_poly.type
_entity_poly.pdbx_seq_one_letter_code
_entity_poly.pdbx_strand_id
1 'polypeptide(L)'
;MSILWSYFWPCFAIGLLVGGPIGTIAYRRPTRRKAALAIGAFLTLVLSALWHGPLGGADRLASAIEQKARIVLVKNDAPAGIVARAQHGPLSRRLILFGPGDDFQRGEAARLLSEIPGVSDAGWSRSSAVPLIVEGLATAIIGFLFGLALAYLVDLRRRSNAQWTW
;
A
#
# COMPACT_ATOMS: atom_id res chain seq x y z
N MET A 1 10.59 -9.68 -5.20
CA MET A 1 9.39 -8.82 -5.07
C MET A 1 9.82 -7.37 -5.17
N SER A 2 9.01 -6.48 -5.77
CA SER A 2 9.33 -5.04 -5.79
C SER A 2 9.16 -4.43 -4.39
N ILE A 3 9.86 -3.33 -4.11
CA ILE A 3 9.81 -2.59 -2.83
C ILE A 3 8.37 -2.17 -2.49
N LEU A 4 7.60 -1.74 -3.51
CA LEU A 4 6.17 -1.46 -3.38
C LEU A 4 5.40 -2.68 -2.90
N TRP A 5 5.59 -3.81 -3.59
CA TRP A 5 4.78 -4.99 -3.33
C TRP A 5 5.06 -5.57 -1.95
N SER A 6 6.28 -5.47 -1.42
CA SER A 6 6.56 -5.89 -0.04
C SER A 6 5.77 -5.13 1.02
N TYR A 7 5.38 -3.88 0.73
CA TYR A 7 4.56 -3.07 1.64
C TYR A 7 3.06 -3.29 1.42
N PHE A 8 2.60 -3.32 0.17
CA PHE A 8 1.18 -3.40 -0.18
C PHE A 8 0.59 -4.81 -0.08
N TRP A 9 1.41 -5.84 -0.31
CA TRP A 9 0.96 -7.22 -0.24
C TRP A 9 0.37 -7.60 1.13
N PRO A 10 1.01 -7.28 2.27
CA PRO A 10 0.41 -7.53 3.58
C PRO A 10 -0.94 -6.84 3.79
N CYS A 11 -1.10 -5.58 3.38
CA CYS A 11 -2.40 -4.88 3.44
C CYS A 11 -3.46 -5.62 2.62
N PHE A 12 -3.14 -5.96 1.38
CA PHE A 12 -4.03 -6.72 0.50
C PHE A 12 -4.39 -8.09 1.10
N ALA A 13 -3.40 -8.83 1.59
CA ALA A 13 -3.56 -10.15 2.17
C ALA A 13 -4.42 -10.12 3.45
N ILE A 14 -4.24 -9.13 4.33
CA ILE A 14 -5.10 -8.90 5.49
C ILE A 14 -6.56 -8.75 5.04
N GLY A 15 -6.82 -7.85 4.09
CA GLY A 15 -8.16 -7.65 3.55
C GLY A 15 -8.74 -8.94 2.97
N LEU A 16 -7.97 -9.64 2.14
CA LEU A 16 -8.38 -10.90 1.51
C LEU A 16 -8.74 -11.97 2.54
N LEU A 17 -7.87 -12.18 3.53
CA LEU A 17 -8.04 -13.19 4.58
C LEU A 17 -9.22 -12.87 5.51
N VAL A 18 -9.55 -11.59 5.72
CA VAL A 18 -10.75 -11.20 6.48
C VAL A 18 -12.00 -11.31 5.60
N GLY A 19 -11.93 -10.86 4.35
CA GLY A 19 -13.05 -10.79 3.42
C GLY A 19 -13.62 -12.16 3.05
N GLY A 20 -12.79 -13.18 2.83
CA GLY A 20 -13.25 -14.52 2.47
C GLY A 20 -14.17 -15.18 3.53
N PRO A 21 -13.71 -15.36 4.78
CA PRO A 21 -14.51 -15.93 5.87
C PRO A 21 -15.74 -15.08 6.19
N ILE A 22 -15.59 -13.76 6.29
CA ILE A 22 -16.71 -12.85 6.58
C ILE A 22 -17.75 -12.91 5.47
N GLY A 23 -17.33 -12.89 4.20
CA GLY A 23 -18.22 -13.05 3.05
C GLY A 23 -18.99 -14.36 3.12
N THR A 24 -18.31 -15.46 3.42
CA THR A 24 -18.94 -16.78 3.56
C THR A 24 -20.02 -16.79 4.64
N ILE A 25 -19.76 -16.16 5.80
CA ILE A 25 -20.74 -16.03 6.88
C ILE A 25 -21.90 -15.13 6.46
N ALA A 26 -21.59 -14.00 5.82
CA ALA A 26 -22.53 -12.97 5.42
C ALA A 26 -23.52 -13.47 4.36
N TYR A 27 -23.06 -14.27 3.38
CA TYR A 27 -23.91 -14.87 2.34
C TYR A 27 -24.79 -16.01 2.88
N ARG A 28 -24.34 -16.72 3.92
CA ARG A 28 -25.09 -17.80 4.57
C ARG A 28 -26.12 -17.33 5.59
N ARG A 29 -25.95 -16.13 6.18
CA ARG A 29 -26.80 -15.62 7.26
C ARG A 29 -27.38 -14.23 6.89
N PRO A 30 -28.46 -14.17 6.09
CA PRO A 30 -28.98 -12.91 5.55
C PRO A 30 -29.37 -11.91 6.65
N THR A 31 -29.93 -12.39 7.77
CA THR A 31 -30.33 -11.55 8.92
C THR A 31 -29.18 -10.83 9.60
N ARG A 32 -27.95 -11.36 9.51
CA ARG A 32 -26.73 -10.78 10.14
C ARG A 32 -25.72 -10.24 9.13
N ARG A 33 -26.08 -10.20 7.83
CA ARG A 33 -25.17 -9.82 6.73
C ARG A 33 -24.52 -8.46 6.96
N LYS A 34 -25.32 -7.43 7.25
CA LYS A 34 -24.83 -6.06 7.45
C LYS A 34 -23.83 -5.98 8.61
N ALA A 35 -24.17 -6.61 9.74
CA ALA A 35 -23.30 -6.64 10.91
C ALA A 35 -21.97 -7.38 10.61
N ALA A 36 -22.03 -8.54 9.95
CA ALA A 36 -20.83 -9.30 9.58
C ALA A 36 -19.91 -8.48 8.65
N LEU A 37 -20.47 -7.82 7.63
CA LEU A 37 -19.70 -6.98 6.70
C LEU A 37 -19.08 -5.77 7.41
N ALA A 38 -19.83 -5.11 8.30
CA ALA A 38 -19.32 -3.98 9.07
C ALA A 38 -18.15 -4.39 9.98
N ILE A 39 -18.26 -5.52 10.68
CA ILE A 39 -17.21 -6.08 11.52
C ILE A 39 -15.97 -6.44 10.68
N GLY A 40 -16.16 -7.10 9.53
CA GLY A 40 -15.04 -7.47 8.65
C GLY A 40 -14.32 -6.26 8.05
N ALA A 41 -15.06 -5.24 7.63
CA ALA A 41 -14.47 -3.99 7.15
C ALA A 41 -13.68 -3.30 8.26
N PHE A 42 -14.25 -3.20 9.47
CA PHE A 42 -13.58 -2.61 10.63
C PHE A 42 -12.28 -3.36 10.97
N LEU A 43 -12.32 -4.69 11.07
CA LEU A 43 -11.14 -5.51 11.33
C LEU A 43 -10.05 -5.33 10.27
N THR A 44 -10.43 -5.25 9.00
CA THR A 44 -9.49 -5.00 7.89
C THR A 44 -8.75 -3.69 8.07
N LEU A 45 -9.48 -2.62 8.40
CA LEU A 45 -8.89 -1.29 8.61
C LEU A 45 -7.95 -1.27 9.82
N VAL A 46 -8.37 -1.86 10.94
CA VAL A 46 -7.57 -1.92 12.18
C VAL A 46 -6.26 -2.69 11.94
N LEU A 47 -6.33 -3.89 11.35
CA LEU A 47 -5.15 -4.71 11.09
C LEU A 47 -4.21 -4.04 10.07
N SER A 48 -4.74 -3.39 9.04
CA SER A 48 -3.94 -2.64 8.08
C SER A 48 -3.27 -1.40 8.71
N ALA A 49 -3.95 -0.71 9.63
CA ALA A 49 -3.38 0.41 10.37
C ALA A 49 -2.26 -0.05 11.30
N LEU A 50 -2.41 -1.22 11.94
CA LEU A 50 -1.36 -1.84 12.76
C LEU A 50 -0.13 -2.20 11.92
N TRP A 51 -0.32 -2.74 10.71
CA TRP A 51 0.77 -3.00 9.76
C TRP A 51 1.50 -1.72 9.37
N HIS A 52 0.76 -0.65 9.08
CA HIS A 52 1.33 0.63 8.67
C HIS A 52 2.18 1.26 9.77
N GLY A 53 1.63 1.41 10.98
CA GLY A 53 2.29 2.12 12.08
C GLY A 53 3.08 1.19 13.00
N PRO A 54 2.48 0.63 14.07
CA PRO A 54 3.21 -0.10 15.12
C PRO A 54 4.08 -1.27 14.65
N LEU A 55 3.70 -1.97 13.58
CA LEU A 55 4.48 -3.09 13.04
C LEU A 55 5.60 -2.63 12.09
N GLY A 56 5.78 -1.32 11.90
CA GLY A 56 6.87 -0.70 11.15
C GLY A 56 6.83 -0.92 9.64
N GLY A 57 5.69 -1.32 9.06
CA GLY A 57 5.60 -1.57 7.62
C GLY A 57 5.94 -0.33 6.80
N ALA A 58 5.49 0.84 7.25
CA ALA A 58 5.76 2.10 6.56
C ALA A 58 7.22 2.54 6.68
N ASP A 59 7.83 2.38 7.86
CA ASP A 59 9.24 2.72 8.09
C ASP A 59 10.19 1.86 7.26
N ARG A 60 9.85 0.57 7.08
CA ARG A 60 10.60 -0.35 6.21
C ARG A 60 10.55 0.10 4.76
N LEU A 61 9.38 0.54 4.28
CA LEU A 61 9.24 1.08 2.92
C LEU A 61 10.07 2.34 2.75
N ALA A 62 9.94 3.30 3.68
CA ALA A 62 10.68 4.56 3.65
C ALA A 62 12.20 4.31 3.64
N SER A 63 12.69 3.46 4.54
CA SER A 63 14.11 3.09 4.62
C SER A 63 14.61 2.43 3.34
N ALA A 64 13.83 1.51 2.76
CA ALA A 64 14.21 0.84 1.51
C ALA A 64 14.28 1.82 0.32
N ILE A 65 13.34 2.77 0.23
CA ILE A 65 13.35 3.80 -0.80
C ILE A 65 14.52 4.77 -0.59
N GLU A 66 14.78 5.24 0.64
CA GLU A 66 15.91 6.12 0.94
C GLU A 66 17.26 5.46 0.63
N GLN A 67 17.41 4.19 0.97
CA GLN A 67 18.60 3.42 0.64
C GLN A 67 18.79 3.30 -0.88
N LYS A 68 17.70 3.00 -1.62
CA LYS A 68 17.72 2.93 -3.07
C LYS A 68 18.08 4.28 -3.70
N ALA A 69 17.51 5.37 -3.18
CA ALA A 69 17.79 6.73 -3.63
C ALA A 69 19.26 7.09 -3.44
N ARG A 70 19.85 6.77 -2.29
CA ARG A 70 21.29 6.95 -2.05
C ARG A 70 22.14 6.22 -3.09
N ILE A 71 21.81 4.96 -3.39
CA ILE A 71 22.54 4.17 -4.39
C ILE A 71 22.43 4.82 -5.78
N VAL A 72 21.24 5.30 -6.16
CA VAL A 72 21.02 5.97 -7.46
C VAL A 72 21.81 7.28 -7.55
N LEU A 73 21.82 8.11 -6.49
CA LEU A 73 22.59 9.35 -6.47
C LEU A 73 24.09 9.09 -6.60
N VAL A 74 24.62 8.13 -5.84
CA VAL A 74 26.05 7.75 -5.91
C VAL A 74 26.41 7.17 -7.28
N LYS A 75 25.53 6.34 -7.86
CA LYS A 75 25.77 5.71 -9.17
C LYS A 75 25.80 6.72 -10.33
N ASN A 76 25.12 7.85 -10.19
CA ASN A 76 25.05 8.88 -11.23
C ASN A 76 25.91 10.11 -10.90
N ASP A 77 26.95 9.94 -10.06
CA ASP A 77 27.90 10.99 -9.70
C ASP A 77 27.25 12.29 -9.22
N ALA A 78 26.12 12.18 -8.51
CA ALA A 78 25.44 13.33 -7.94
C ALA A 78 26.40 14.08 -6.99
N PRO A 79 26.36 15.44 -6.97
CA PRO A 79 27.21 16.24 -6.12
C PRO A 79 27.24 15.78 -4.66
N ALA A 80 28.43 15.83 -4.06
CA ALA A 80 28.60 15.51 -2.66
C ALA A 80 27.71 16.42 -1.80
N GLY A 81 26.88 15.80 -0.95
CA GLY A 81 25.97 16.50 -0.04
C GLY A 81 24.50 16.51 -0.48
N ILE A 82 24.15 16.05 -1.68
CA ILE A 82 22.75 15.82 -2.03
C ILE A 82 22.22 14.59 -1.28
N VAL A 83 21.17 14.77 -0.50
CA VAL A 83 20.50 13.72 0.28
C VAL A 83 19.02 13.71 -0.06
N ALA A 84 18.48 12.52 -0.32
CA ALA A 84 17.05 12.31 -0.48
C ALA A 84 16.46 11.63 0.77
N ARG A 85 15.35 12.18 1.27
CA ARG A 85 14.60 11.61 2.41
C ARG A 85 13.15 11.40 2.03
N ALA A 86 12.52 10.36 2.56
CA ALA A 86 11.08 10.21 2.43
C ALA A 86 10.38 11.37 3.14
N GLN A 87 9.32 11.92 2.54
CA GLN A 87 8.55 12.98 3.16
C GLN A 87 7.86 12.46 4.42
N HIS A 88 8.14 13.10 5.56
CA HIS A 88 7.47 12.87 6.83
C HIS A 88 6.50 14.04 7.12
N GLY A 89 5.28 13.71 7.53
CA GLY A 89 4.21 14.66 7.89
C GLY A 89 3.20 14.97 6.78
N PRO A 90 2.26 14.06 6.43
CA PRO A 90 2.21 12.63 6.73
C PRO A 90 3.21 11.82 5.87
N LEU A 91 3.56 10.61 6.30
CA LEU A 91 4.48 9.75 5.55
C LEU A 91 3.88 9.44 4.17
N SER A 92 4.64 9.66 3.10
CA SER A 92 4.22 9.41 1.71
C SER A 92 5.35 8.79 0.90
N ARG A 93 5.04 8.33 -0.32
CA ARG A 93 6.03 7.78 -1.25
C ARG A 93 6.84 8.86 -2.00
N ARG A 94 6.79 10.11 -1.53
CA ARG A 94 7.54 11.23 -2.10
C ARG A 94 8.92 11.32 -1.46
N LEU A 95 9.94 11.59 -2.27
CA LEU A 95 11.28 11.94 -1.81
C LEU A 95 11.47 13.46 -1.83
N ILE A 96 12.01 14.00 -0.74
CA ILE A 96 12.45 15.39 -0.65
C ILE A 96 13.98 15.40 -0.72
N LEU A 97 14.51 16.16 -1.67
CA LEU A 97 15.95 16.37 -1.85
C LEU A 97 16.43 17.58 -1.05
N PHE A 98 17.63 17.46 -0.50
CA PHE A 98 18.33 18.50 0.24
C PHE A 98 19.80 18.54 -0.20
N GLY A 99 20.45 19.70 -0.15
CA GLY A 99 21.89 19.82 -0.40
C GLY A 99 22.28 20.87 -1.44
N PRO A 100 23.59 21.00 -1.72
CA PRO A 100 24.09 21.88 -2.76
C PRO A 100 23.86 21.25 -4.14
N GLY A 101 23.48 22.08 -5.11
CA GLY A 101 23.33 21.67 -6.50
C GLY A 101 22.85 22.85 -7.33
N ASP A 102 23.37 22.97 -8.55
CA ASP A 102 22.85 23.92 -9.54
C ASP A 102 21.48 23.47 -10.08
N ASP A 103 20.81 24.32 -10.86
CA ASP A 103 19.44 24.03 -11.34
C ASP A 103 19.38 22.78 -12.22
N PHE A 104 20.45 22.49 -12.96
CA PHE A 104 20.55 21.28 -13.78
C PHE A 104 20.66 20.04 -12.90
N GLN A 105 21.59 20.01 -11.96
CA GLN A 105 21.79 18.92 -11.01
C GLN A 105 20.54 18.68 -10.17
N ARG A 106 19.85 19.75 -9.77
CA ARG A 106 18.59 19.68 -9.04
C ARG A 106 17.49 19.03 -9.86
N GLY A 107 17.34 19.43 -11.12
CA GLY A 107 16.36 18.85 -12.03
C GLY A 107 16.65 17.38 -12.34
N GLU A 108 17.91 17.05 -12.63
CA GLU A 108 18.30 15.70 -13.00
C GLU A 108 18.23 14.72 -11.82
N ALA A 109 18.65 15.14 -10.63
CA ALA A 109 18.50 14.31 -9.43
C ALA A 109 17.03 14.02 -9.12
N ALA A 110 16.14 15.01 -9.27
CA ALA A 110 14.71 14.80 -9.09
C ALA A 110 14.14 13.81 -10.13
N ARG A 111 14.54 13.95 -11.39
CA ARG A 111 14.14 13.06 -12.50
C ARG A 111 14.59 11.61 -12.26
N LEU A 112 15.86 11.39 -11.90
CA LEU A 112 16.38 10.06 -11.64
C LEU A 112 15.72 9.38 -10.45
N LEU A 113 15.40 10.14 -9.39
CA LEU A 113 14.77 9.59 -8.19
C LEU A 113 13.29 9.27 -8.39
N SER A 114 12.58 9.98 -9.27
CA SER A 114 11.17 9.68 -9.57
C SER A 114 11.00 8.38 -10.36
N GLU A 115 12.04 7.91 -11.06
CA GLU A 115 12.08 6.62 -11.76
C GLU A 115 12.25 5.42 -10.80
N ILE A 116 12.55 5.65 -9.52
CA ILE A 116 12.75 4.57 -8.55
C ILE A 116 11.42 3.84 -8.28
N PRO A 117 11.37 2.49 -8.44
CA PRO A 117 10.18 1.73 -8.09
C PRO A 117 9.79 1.92 -6.63
N GLY A 118 8.64 2.55 -6.42
CA GLY A 118 8.11 2.85 -5.10
C GLY A 118 8.11 4.31 -4.71
N VAL A 119 8.84 5.14 -5.44
CA VAL A 119 8.70 6.58 -5.35
C VAL A 119 7.49 7.01 -6.18
N SER A 120 6.64 7.87 -5.63
CA SER A 120 5.55 8.49 -6.39
C SER A 120 6.00 9.77 -7.07
N ASP A 121 6.89 10.53 -6.42
CA ASP A 121 7.46 11.77 -6.92
C ASP A 121 8.74 12.12 -6.13
N ALA A 122 9.60 12.97 -6.70
CA ALA A 122 10.81 13.45 -6.05
C ALA A 122 11.03 14.94 -6.36
N GLY A 123 11.40 15.74 -5.35
CA GLY A 123 11.65 17.16 -5.56
C GLY A 123 12.29 17.89 -4.38
N TRP A 124 12.61 19.15 -4.57
CA TRP A 124 13.33 19.99 -3.60
C TRP A 124 12.42 20.69 -2.59
N SER A 125 11.12 20.67 -2.84
CA SER A 125 10.09 21.25 -1.96
C SER A 125 9.01 20.22 -1.64
N ARG A 126 8.33 20.48 -0.51
CA ARG A 126 7.14 19.72 -0.13
C ARG A 126 6.01 20.04 -1.12
N SER A 127 5.33 19.01 -1.59
CA SER A 127 4.08 19.14 -2.33
C SER A 127 2.98 18.36 -1.60
N SER A 128 1.74 18.51 -2.05
CA SER A 128 0.68 17.59 -1.68
C SER A 128 1.03 16.20 -2.23
N ALA A 129 1.00 15.21 -1.35
CA ALA A 129 1.17 13.79 -1.69
C ALA A 129 0.11 12.99 -0.95
N VAL A 130 -0.36 11.90 -1.56
CA VAL A 130 -1.29 10.99 -0.90
C VAL A 130 -0.56 10.34 0.28
N PRO A 131 -1.13 10.41 1.50
CA PRO A 131 -0.53 9.75 2.65
C PRO A 131 -0.44 8.24 2.42
N LEU A 132 0.69 7.63 2.75
CA LEU A 132 0.95 6.21 2.56
C LEU A 132 -0.03 5.33 3.35
N ILE A 133 -0.55 5.84 4.48
CA ILE A 133 -1.61 5.17 5.23
C ILE A 133 -2.90 5.05 4.41
N VAL A 134 -3.26 6.10 3.66
CA VAL A 134 -4.47 6.11 2.83
C VAL A 134 -4.33 5.09 1.69
N GLU A 135 -3.17 5.06 1.02
CA GLU A 135 -2.89 4.05 0.00
C GLU A 135 -2.94 2.62 0.58
N GLY A 136 -2.36 2.43 1.78
CA GLY A 136 -2.36 1.14 2.49
C GLY A 136 -3.77 0.66 2.84
N LEU A 137 -4.60 1.54 3.42
CA LEU A 137 -5.99 1.24 3.75
C LEU A 137 -6.83 0.97 2.50
N ALA A 138 -6.65 1.75 1.43
CA ALA A 138 -7.33 1.50 0.15
C ALA A 138 -6.98 0.11 -0.40
N THR A 139 -5.71 -0.28 -0.33
CA THR A 139 -5.24 -1.60 -0.75
C THR A 139 -5.88 -2.72 0.10
N ALA A 140 -6.00 -2.51 1.41
CA ALA A 140 -6.67 -3.46 2.29
C ALA A 140 -8.17 -3.60 1.98
N ILE A 141 -8.86 -2.49 1.68
CA ILE A 141 -10.26 -2.51 1.24
C ILE A 141 -10.40 -3.29 -0.07
N ILE A 142 -9.51 -3.07 -1.05
CA ILE A 142 -9.51 -3.83 -2.31
C ILE A 142 -9.34 -5.33 -2.04
N GLY A 143 -8.40 -5.71 -1.17
CA GLY A 143 -8.23 -7.11 -0.74
C GLY A 143 -9.49 -7.68 -0.10
N PHE A 144 -10.15 -6.92 0.77
CA PHE A 144 -11.40 -7.31 1.41
C PHE A 144 -12.53 -7.53 0.41
N LEU A 145 -12.72 -6.60 -0.55
CA LEU A 145 -13.71 -6.73 -1.62
C LEU A 145 -13.40 -7.94 -2.50
N PHE A 146 -12.13 -8.21 -2.79
CA PHE A 146 -11.72 -9.40 -3.54
C PHE A 146 -12.05 -10.69 -2.77
N GLY A 147 -11.80 -10.73 -1.46
CA GLY A 147 -12.20 -11.84 -0.60
C GLY A 147 -13.72 -12.05 -0.57
N LEU A 148 -14.52 -10.98 -0.52
CA LEU A 148 -15.98 -11.06 -0.64
C LEU A 148 -16.40 -11.62 -1.99
N ALA A 149 -15.78 -11.17 -3.09
CA ALA A 149 -16.08 -11.66 -4.43
C ALA A 149 -15.79 -13.17 -4.56
N LEU A 150 -14.66 -13.65 -4.02
CA LEU A 150 -14.36 -15.09 -3.99
C LEU A 150 -15.39 -15.87 -3.17
N ALA A 151 -15.75 -15.37 -1.98
CA ALA A 151 -16.77 -16.01 -1.16
C ALA A 151 -18.14 -16.07 -1.86
N TYR A 152 -18.48 -15.02 -2.61
CA TYR A 152 -19.70 -15.00 -3.43
C TYR A 152 -19.67 -16.05 -4.54
N LEU A 153 -18.56 -16.17 -5.28
CA LEU A 153 -18.42 -17.17 -6.34
C LEU A 153 -18.52 -18.61 -5.80
N VAL A 154 -17.93 -18.87 -4.62
CA VAL A 154 -18.04 -20.16 -3.94
C VAL A 154 -19.49 -20.46 -3.55
N ASP A 155 -20.21 -19.47 -3.01
CA ASP A 155 -21.62 -19.64 -2.65
C ASP A 155 -22.51 -19.83 -3.88
N LEU A 156 -22.24 -19.12 -4.97
CA LEU A 156 -22.94 -19.26 -6.24
C LEU A 156 -22.76 -20.68 -6.81
N ARG A 157 -21.52 -21.19 -6.83
CA ARG A 157 -21.22 -22.56 -7.26
C ARG A 157 -21.93 -23.60 -6.39
N ARG A 158 -22.05 -23.35 -5.09
CA ARG A 158 -22.79 -24.24 -4.18
C ARG A 158 -24.27 -24.28 -4.52
N ARG A 159 -24.89 -23.12 -4.78
CA ARG A 159 -26.31 -23.02 -5.14
C ARG A 159 -26.60 -23.64 -6.50
N SER A 160 -25.72 -23.43 -7.49
CA SER A 160 -25.87 -24.04 -8.80
C SER A 160 -25.85 -25.57 -8.68
N ASN A 161 -24.90 -26.15 -7.96
CA ASN A 161 -24.80 -27.60 -7.81
C ASN A 161 -26.01 -28.22 -7.11
N ALA A 162 -26.66 -27.51 -6.19
CA ALA A 162 -27.86 -27.99 -5.50
C ALA A 162 -29.12 -28.02 -6.40
N GLN A 163 -29.08 -27.38 -7.57
CA GLN A 163 -30.19 -27.40 -8.53
C GLN A 163 -30.16 -28.59 -9.49
N TRP A 164 -29.01 -29.29 -9.62
CA TRP A 164 -28.85 -30.42 -10.54
C TRP A 164 -29.01 -31.79 -9.87
N THR A 165 -29.35 -31.82 -8.59
CA THR A 165 -29.55 -33.07 -7.82
C THR A 165 -31.02 -33.44 -7.65
N TRP A 166 -31.90 -32.97 -8.55
CA TRP A 166 -33.33 -33.29 -8.59
C TRP A 166 -33.63 -34.25 -9.73
#